data_AF-A0A815HEU4-F1
#
_entry.id   AF-A0A815HEU4-F1
#
_cell.length_a   1.000
_cell.length_b   1.000
_cell.length_c   1.000
_cell.angle_alpha   90.00
_cell.angle_beta   90.00
_cell.angle_gamma   90.00
#
_symmetry.space_group_name_H-M   'P 1'
#
loop_
_entity.id
_entity.type
_entity.pdbx_description
1 polymer ?
#
loop_
_entity_poly.entity_id
_entity_poly.type
_entity_poly.pdbx_seq_one_letter_code
_entity_poly.pdbx_strand_id
1 'polypeptide(L)'
;MSIRIDVHTHIVPPMYPAYVEANGGDPNGWTTPKNWSVETALKMMVHFNIQFSILSLSTPGCTLLKDLKEARKFTRQINDYCSTIVKQNPKHFGFFASLMTLTDVEGVLEKIAYVFDVLGADGIILFTSYNNGQMYLGVIACQIRNYSNESVSIKEKL
;
A
#
# COMPACT_ATOMS: atom_id res chain seq x y z
N MET A 1 -11.43 -20.83 23.85
CA MET A 1 -10.58 -19.62 23.71
C MET A 1 -11.14 -18.79 22.56
N SER A 2 -11.15 -17.46 22.70
CA SER A 2 -11.62 -16.57 21.62
C SER A 2 -10.53 -16.43 20.55
N ILE A 3 -10.90 -16.50 19.27
CA ILE A 3 -10.00 -16.30 18.14
C ILE A 3 -9.85 -14.79 17.92
N ARG A 4 -8.62 -14.28 17.94
CA ARG A 4 -8.32 -12.88 17.60
C ARG A 4 -7.65 -12.82 16.23
N ILE A 5 -8.24 -12.03 15.34
CA ILE A 5 -7.71 -11.76 14.00
C ILE A 5 -7.35 -10.28 13.95
N ASP A 6 -6.12 -9.97 13.58
CA ASP A 6 -5.66 -8.60 13.38
C ASP A 6 -5.66 -8.26 11.89
N VAL A 7 -6.59 -7.41 11.47
CA VAL A 7 -6.73 -6.97 10.07
C VAL A 7 -6.01 -5.65 9.79
N HIS A 8 -5.31 -5.10 10.77
CA HIS A 8 -4.59 -3.83 10.65
C HIS A 8 -3.21 -3.95 11.30
N THR A 9 -2.34 -4.73 10.66
CA THR A 9 -0.93 -4.79 11.02
C THR A 9 -0.07 -4.44 9.82
N HIS A 10 1.02 -3.70 10.09
CA HIS A 10 1.89 -3.21 9.05
C HIS A 10 3.14 -4.06 8.89
N ILE A 11 3.50 -4.28 7.62
CA ILE A 11 4.78 -4.86 7.23
C ILE A 11 5.74 -3.76 6.77
N VAL A 12 7.03 -3.96 7.04
CA VAL A 12 8.10 -3.16 6.43
C VAL A 12 9.05 -4.08 5.68
N PRO A 13 8.84 -4.26 4.36
CA PRO A 13 9.76 -5.03 3.52
C PRO A 13 11.17 -4.42 3.52
N PRO A 14 12.26 -5.22 3.46
CA PRO A 14 13.63 -4.73 3.60
C PRO A 14 14.03 -3.63 2.60
N MET A 15 13.44 -3.64 1.41
CA MET A 15 13.66 -2.62 0.37
C MET A 15 12.92 -1.30 0.64
N TYR A 16 11.93 -1.28 1.53
CA TYR A 16 11.03 -0.15 1.72
C TYR A 16 11.69 1.07 2.39
N PRO A 17 12.53 0.95 3.44
CA PRO A 17 13.18 2.12 4.04
C PRO A 17 14.05 2.89 3.02
N ALA A 18 14.85 2.18 2.22
CA ALA A 18 15.67 2.79 1.18
C ALA A 18 14.83 3.46 0.08
N TYR A 19 13.69 2.85 -0.26
CA TYR A 19 12.71 3.46 -1.17
C TYR A 19 12.15 4.78 -0.62
N VAL A 20 11.75 4.82 0.65
CA VAL A 20 11.21 6.03 1.28
C VAL A 20 12.29 7.11 1.34
N GLU A 21 13.50 6.78 1.80
CA GLU A 21 14.64 7.71 1.89
C GLU A 21 15.01 8.30 0.52
N ALA A 22 15.10 7.46 -0.53
CA ALA A 22 15.47 7.90 -1.88
C ALA A 22 14.42 8.81 -2.56
N ASN A 23 13.17 8.80 -2.08
CA ASN A 23 12.06 9.56 -2.66
C ASN A 23 11.59 10.74 -1.79
N GLY A 24 12.46 11.24 -0.92
CA GLY A 24 12.20 12.46 -0.13
C GLY A 24 11.65 12.23 1.27
N GLY A 25 11.66 10.98 1.76
CA GLY A 25 11.21 10.63 3.10
C GLY A 25 9.70 10.39 3.21
N ASP A 26 9.23 10.07 4.41
CA ASP A 26 7.80 9.98 4.69
C ASP A 26 7.20 11.40 4.67
N PRO A 27 6.19 11.68 3.83
CA PRO A 27 5.53 12.98 3.78
C PRO A 27 4.93 13.43 5.12
N ASN A 28 4.68 12.49 6.03
CA ASN A 28 4.11 12.74 7.36
C ASN A 28 5.20 12.93 8.45
N GLY A 29 6.49 12.89 8.08
CA GLY A 29 7.60 13.10 9.01
C GLY A 29 7.95 11.92 9.91
N TRP A 30 7.42 10.72 9.64
CA TRP A 30 7.73 9.51 10.41
C TRP A 30 8.99 8.82 9.91
N THR A 31 9.79 8.30 10.84
CA THR A 31 10.92 7.43 10.52
C THR A 31 10.42 6.02 10.21
N THR A 32 10.77 5.49 9.04
CA THR A 32 10.44 4.10 8.70
C THR A 32 11.16 3.12 9.62
N PRO A 33 10.46 2.19 10.31
CA PRO A 33 11.10 1.20 11.17
C PRO A 33 12.07 0.31 10.39
N LYS A 34 13.32 0.20 10.84
CA LYS A 34 14.36 -0.62 10.17
C LYS A 34 14.49 -2.04 10.74
N ASN A 35 13.84 -2.31 11.87
CA ASN A 35 13.97 -3.54 12.64
C ASN A 35 12.77 -4.49 12.51
N TRP A 36 11.85 -4.23 11.57
CA TRP A 36 10.73 -5.15 11.33
C TRP A 36 11.24 -6.47 10.76
N SER A 37 10.74 -7.58 11.30
CA SER A 37 10.95 -8.91 10.76
C SER A 37 9.74 -9.82 11.01
N VAL A 38 9.62 -10.90 10.24
CA VAL A 38 8.59 -11.93 10.46
C VAL A 38 8.67 -12.49 11.88
N GLU A 39 9.88 -12.65 12.42
CA GLU A 39 10.08 -13.12 13.80
C GLU A 39 9.51 -12.13 14.83
N THR A 40 9.77 -10.83 14.67
CA THR A 40 9.22 -9.81 15.56
C THR A 40 7.69 -9.73 15.47
N ALA A 41 7.12 -9.92 14.27
CA ALA A 41 5.68 -9.96 14.07
C ALA A 41 5.03 -11.17 14.76
N LEU A 42 5.62 -12.36 14.61
CA LEU A 42 5.14 -13.58 15.28
C LEU A 42 5.24 -13.46 16.82
N LYS A 43 6.33 -12.87 17.34
CA LYS A 43 6.47 -12.60 18.78
C LYS A 43 5.36 -11.68 19.30
N MET A 44 5.01 -10.64 18.55
CA MET A 44 3.89 -9.74 18.85
C MET A 44 2.56 -10.49 18.85
N MET A 45 2.32 -11.36 17.85
CA MET A 45 1.09 -12.16 17.80
C MET A 45 0.93 -13.06 19.03
N VAL A 46 2.00 -13.75 19.44
CA VAL A 46 2.01 -14.58 20.66
C VAL A 46 1.72 -13.73 21.89
N HIS A 47 2.38 -12.58 22.03
CA HIS A 47 2.21 -11.70 23.19
C HIS A 47 0.77 -11.19 23.35
N PHE A 48 0.12 -10.83 22.24
CA PHE A 48 -1.25 -10.29 22.24
C PHE A 48 -2.34 -11.34 21.98
N ASN A 49 -1.98 -12.63 21.97
CA ASN A 49 -2.88 -13.75 21.70
C ASN A 49 -3.66 -13.57 20.37
N ILE A 50 -2.95 -13.13 19.32
CA ILE A 50 -3.45 -12.98 17.95
C ILE A 50 -3.16 -14.28 17.20
N GLN A 51 -4.19 -14.89 16.63
CA GLN A 51 -4.07 -16.15 15.91
C GLN A 51 -3.69 -15.95 14.44
N PHE A 52 -4.21 -14.89 13.83
CA PHE A 52 -4.01 -14.61 12.41
C PHE A 52 -3.93 -13.11 12.17
N SER A 53 -3.06 -12.70 11.25
CA SER A 53 -2.87 -11.29 10.90
C SER A 53 -2.89 -11.08 9.39
N ILE A 54 -3.56 -10.02 8.93
CA ILE A 54 -3.51 -9.57 7.53
C ILE A 54 -2.45 -8.48 7.42
N LEU A 55 -1.34 -8.79 6.76
CA LEU A 55 -0.24 -7.87 6.55
C LEU A 55 -0.60 -6.82 5.49
N SER A 56 -0.25 -5.56 5.74
CA SER A 56 -0.42 -4.48 4.76
C SER A 56 0.77 -3.51 4.82
N LEU A 57 1.13 -2.89 3.69
CA LEU A 57 2.16 -1.85 3.69
C LEU A 57 1.55 -0.54 4.21
N SER A 58 2.23 0.10 5.17
CA SER A 58 1.78 1.38 5.72
C SER A 58 1.99 2.53 4.74
N THR A 59 1.40 3.70 5.04
CA THR A 59 1.71 4.96 4.35
C THR A 59 3.21 5.26 4.41
N PRO A 60 3.81 5.88 3.38
CA PRO A 60 3.20 6.36 2.13
C PRO A 60 2.91 5.29 1.04
N GLY A 61 3.17 4.02 1.32
CA GLY A 61 2.98 2.91 0.39
C GLY A 61 3.85 3.03 -0.87
N CYS A 62 3.33 2.52 -2.00
CA CYS A 62 4.05 2.52 -3.28
C CYS A 62 3.80 3.79 -4.13
N THR A 63 3.43 4.91 -3.50
CA THR A 63 2.92 6.10 -4.20
C THR A 63 3.96 7.21 -4.40
N LEU A 64 5.17 7.08 -3.85
CA LEU A 64 6.20 8.12 -3.91
C LEU A 64 6.89 8.26 -5.28
N LEU A 65 6.91 7.19 -6.09
CA LEU A 65 7.55 7.21 -7.40
C LEU A 65 6.65 7.92 -8.42
N LYS A 66 7.21 8.93 -9.09
CA LYS A 66 6.54 9.66 -10.18
C LYS A 66 6.57 8.91 -11.51
N ASP A 67 7.63 8.14 -11.75
CA ASP A 67 7.72 7.28 -12.93
C ASP A 67 6.81 6.05 -12.75
N LEU A 68 5.80 5.93 -13.62
CA LEU A 68 4.79 4.86 -13.54
C LEU A 68 5.40 3.46 -13.76
N LYS A 69 6.44 3.32 -14.59
CA LYS A 69 7.07 2.02 -14.83
C LYS A 69 7.82 1.55 -13.59
N GLU A 70 8.58 2.45 -12.95
CA GLU A 70 9.27 2.14 -11.70
C GLU A 70 8.27 1.90 -10.56
N ALA A 71 7.18 2.68 -10.48
CA ALA A 71 6.11 2.47 -9.50
C ALA A 71 5.45 1.09 -9.66
N ARG A 72 5.13 0.66 -10.89
CA ARG A 72 4.59 -0.67 -11.18
C ARG A 72 5.55 -1.79 -10.77
N LYS A 73 6.85 -1.62 -11.09
CA LYS A 73 7.90 -2.59 -10.76
C LYS A 73 8.08 -2.72 -9.25
N PHE A 74 8.19 -1.60 -8.54
CA PHE A 74 8.34 -1.58 -7.09
C PHE A 74 7.11 -2.18 -6.38
N THR A 75 5.90 -1.79 -6.79
CA THR A 75 4.65 -2.36 -6.25
C THR A 75 4.59 -3.88 -6.45
N ARG A 76 5.07 -4.39 -7.60
CA ARG A 76 5.21 -5.84 -7.82
C ARG A 76 6.15 -6.48 -6.80
N GLN A 77 7.33 -5.90 -6.58
CA GLN A 77 8.31 -6.43 -5.63
C GLN A 77 7.77 -6.48 -4.19
N ILE A 78 7.04 -5.44 -3.76
CA ILE A 78 6.38 -5.41 -2.46
C ILE A 78 5.36 -6.55 -2.33
N ASN A 79 4.47 -6.70 -3.30
CA ASN A 79 3.43 -7.73 -3.24
C ASN A 79 4.00 -9.15 -3.34
N ASP A 80 5.02 -9.38 -4.17
CA ASP A 80 5.74 -10.66 -4.26
C ASP A 80 6.40 -11.02 -2.92
N TYR A 81 6.97 -10.03 -2.22
CA TYR A 81 7.55 -10.22 -0.89
C TYR A 81 6.49 -10.60 0.16
N CYS A 82 5.36 -9.89 0.19
CA CYS A 82 4.23 -10.24 1.07
C CYS A 82 3.71 -11.66 0.80
N SER A 83 3.51 -12.01 -0.48
CA SER A 83 3.09 -13.36 -0.87
C SER A 83 4.09 -14.43 -0.44
N THR A 84 5.39 -14.14 -0.52
CA THR A 84 6.45 -15.06 -0.05
C THR A 84 6.34 -15.32 1.45
N ILE A 85 6.14 -14.27 2.26
CA ILE A 85 5.97 -14.41 3.72
C ILE A 85 4.74 -15.24 4.05
N VAL A 86 3.62 -14.96 3.40
CA VAL A 86 2.36 -15.70 3.60
C VAL A 86 2.52 -17.16 3.22
N LYS A 87 3.16 -17.48 2.08
CA LYS A 87 3.46 -18.85 1.67
C LYS A 87 4.34 -19.61 2.67
N GLN A 88 5.27 -18.92 3.32
CA GLN A 88 6.13 -19.51 4.35
C GLN A 88 5.42 -19.66 5.71
N ASN A 89 4.35 -18.91 5.95
CA ASN A 89 3.66 -18.83 7.26
C ASN A 89 2.12 -18.84 7.12
N PRO A 90 1.52 -19.78 6.36
CA PRO A 90 0.12 -19.67 5.91
C PRO A 90 -0.91 -19.83 7.05
N LYS A 91 -0.48 -20.35 8.22
CA LYS A 91 -1.35 -20.48 9.39
C LYS A 91 -1.46 -19.19 10.21
N HIS A 92 -0.57 -18.22 9.98
CA HIS A 92 -0.45 -17.01 10.80
C HIS A 92 -0.70 -15.73 10.00
N PHE A 93 -0.44 -15.74 8.69
CA PHE A 93 -0.52 -14.53 7.87
C PHE A 93 -1.39 -14.70 6.63
N GLY A 94 -2.13 -13.63 6.33
CA GLY A 94 -2.61 -13.27 5.01
C GLY A 94 -2.06 -11.88 4.63
N PHE A 95 -2.44 -11.33 3.48
CA PHE A 95 -2.01 -9.98 3.11
C PHE A 95 -3.00 -9.21 2.23
N PHE A 96 -3.04 -7.90 2.44
CA PHE A 96 -3.62 -6.95 1.51
C PHE A 96 -2.54 -6.44 0.55
N ALA A 97 -2.81 -6.59 -0.74
CA ALA A 97 -1.93 -6.12 -1.79
C ALA A 97 -1.88 -4.59 -1.81
N SER A 98 -0.68 -4.04 -1.99
CA SER A 98 -0.47 -2.62 -2.23
C SER A 98 -0.74 -2.26 -3.69
N LEU A 99 -1.20 -1.04 -3.93
CA LEU A 99 -1.30 -0.44 -5.26
C LEU A 99 -0.36 0.78 -5.36
N MET A 100 0.07 1.08 -6.59
CA MET A 100 0.68 2.36 -6.96
C MET A 100 -0.40 3.46 -7.05
N THR A 101 0.01 4.65 -7.53
CA THR A 101 -0.93 5.74 -7.82
C THR A 101 -2.11 5.27 -8.68
N LEU A 102 -3.32 5.70 -8.33
CA LEU A 102 -4.55 5.33 -9.04
C LEU A 102 -4.77 6.10 -10.35
N THR A 103 -3.87 7.03 -10.70
CA THR A 103 -3.91 7.73 -11.99
C THR A 103 -3.54 6.83 -13.17
N ASP A 104 -2.85 5.72 -12.92
CA ASP A 104 -2.50 4.70 -13.89
C ASP A 104 -3.51 3.54 -13.87
N VAL A 105 -4.71 3.80 -14.40
CA VAL A 105 -5.85 2.87 -14.33
C VAL A 105 -5.53 1.50 -14.93
N GLU A 106 -4.90 1.46 -16.11
CA GLU A 106 -4.54 0.20 -16.77
C GLU A 106 -3.54 -0.59 -15.94
N GLY A 107 -2.50 0.07 -15.40
CA GLY A 107 -1.52 -0.57 -14.53
C GLY A 107 -2.12 -1.09 -13.23
N VAL A 108 -3.09 -0.37 -12.66
CA VAL A 108 -3.85 -0.81 -11.49
C VAL A 108 -4.69 -2.04 -11.80
N LEU A 109 -5.45 -2.05 -12.89
CA LEU A 109 -6.29 -3.20 -13.25
C LEU A 109 -5.46 -4.46 -13.53
N GLU A 110 -4.35 -4.32 -14.27
CA GLU A 110 -3.40 -5.41 -14.49
C GLU A 110 -2.84 -5.93 -13.16
N LYS A 111 -2.51 -5.02 -12.24
CA LYS A 111 -2.01 -5.40 -10.92
C LYS A 111 -3.06 -6.14 -10.10
N ILE A 112 -4.30 -5.70 -10.13
CA ILE A 112 -5.42 -6.31 -9.41
C ILE A 112 -5.58 -7.78 -9.85
N ALA A 113 -5.61 -8.03 -11.15
CA ALA A 113 -5.66 -9.40 -11.68
C ALA A 113 -4.46 -10.22 -11.18
N TYR A 114 -3.24 -9.69 -11.29
CA TYR A 114 -2.04 -10.38 -10.85
C TYR A 114 -2.04 -10.75 -9.35
N VAL A 115 -2.43 -9.82 -8.46
CA VAL A 115 -2.34 -10.07 -7.01
C VAL A 115 -3.40 -11.06 -6.54
N PHE A 116 -4.58 -11.08 -7.16
CA PHE A 116 -5.61 -12.06 -6.84
C PHE A 116 -5.34 -13.41 -7.51
N ASP A 117 -5.11 -13.44 -8.82
CA ASP A 117 -5.03 -14.68 -9.59
C ASP A 117 -3.71 -15.43 -9.40
N VAL A 118 -2.61 -14.70 -9.14
CA VAL A 118 -1.26 -15.29 -9.06
C VAL A 118 -0.70 -15.31 -7.64
N LEU A 119 -0.90 -14.22 -6.88
CA LEU A 119 -0.31 -14.11 -5.54
C LEU A 119 -1.23 -14.59 -4.41
N GLY A 120 -2.54 -14.71 -4.67
CA GLY A 120 -3.54 -15.11 -3.68
C GLY A 120 -3.70 -14.06 -2.57
N ALA A 121 -3.73 -12.77 -2.91
CA ALA A 121 -3.98 -11.71 -1.95
C ALA A 121 -5.39 -11.83 -1.34
N ASP A 122 -5.51 -11.53 -0.04
CA ASP A 122 -6.79 -11.56 0.69
C ASP A 122 -7.61 -10.27 0.49
N GLY A 123 -7.03 -9.27 -0.20
CA GLY A 123 -7.66 -7.98 -0.47
C GLY A 123 -6.65 -6.94 -0.93
N ILE A 124 -7.06 -5.67 -0.91
CA ILE A 124 -6.27 -4.52 -1.34
C ILE A 124 -6.30 -3.45 -0.25
N ILE A 125 -5.15 -2.85 0.04
CA ILE A 125 -5.08 -1.64 0.86
C ILE A 125 -5.13 -0.40 -0.04
N LEU A 126 -6.06 0.51 0.27
CA LEU A 126 -6.22 1.80 -0.39
C LEU A 126 -5.93 2.92 0.59
N PHE A 127 -5.41 4.03 0.08
CA PHE A 127 -5.27 5.26 0.84
C PHE A 127 -6.47 6.17 0.61
N THR A 128 -6.75 7.01 1.60
CA THR A 128 -7.81 8.03 1.51
C THR A 128 -7.49 9.09 0.46
N SER A 129 -6.20 9.31 0.17
CA SER A 129 -5.73 10.21 -0.87
C SER A 129 -4.41 9.73 -1.49
N TYR A 130 -4.11 10.26 -2.68
CA TYR A 130 -2.92 9.97 -3.49
C TYR A 130 -2.29 11.29 -3.95
N ASN A 131 -1.08 11.19 -4.52
CA ASN A 131 -0.31 12.34 -5.03
C ASN A 131 -0.14 13.44 -3.97
N ASN A 132 0.27 13.08 -2.76
CA ASN A 132 0.43 13.98 -1.62
C ASN A 132 -0.84 14.77 -1.28
N GLY A 133 -1.99 14.10 -1.25
CA GLY A 133 -3.27 14.71 -0.87
C GLY A 133 -3.98 15.48 -2.00
N GLN A 134 -3.40 15.54 -3.20
CA GLN A 134 -4.01 16.24 -4.34
C GLN A 134 -5.22 15.52 -4.92
N MET A 135 -5.34 14.21 -4.70
CA MET A 135 -6.43 13.40 -5.25
C MET A 135 -6.99 12.48 -4.17
N TYR A 136 -8.22 12.73 -3.73
CA TYR A 136 -8.93 11.85 -2.81
C TYR A 136 -9.48 10.61 -3.52
N LEU A 137 -9.54 9.50 -2.80
CA LEU A 137 -10.19 8.29 -3.28
C LEU A 137 -11.67 8.55 -3.60
N GLY A 138 -12.16 7.97 -4.69
CA GLY A 138 -13.54 8.14 -5.14
C GLY A 138 -13.79 9.37 -6.00
N VAL A 139 -12.81 10.27 -6.15
CA VAL A 139 -12.87 11.29 -7.21
C VAL A 139 -12.76 10.58 -8.56
N ILE A 140 -13.69 10.88 -9.46
CA ILE A 140 -13.73 10.29 -10.81
C ILE A 140 -12.46 10.73 -11.55
N ALA A 141 -11.46 9.83 -11.61
CA ALA A 141 -10.21 10.07 -12.33
C ALA A 141 -10.43 10.41 -13.83
N CYS A 142 -11.61 10.10 -14.39
CA CYS A 142 -11.99 10.51 -15.75
C CYS A 142 -12.13 12.03 -15.94
N GLN A 143 -12.25 12.87 -14.91
CA GLN A 143 -12.35 14.32 -15.09
C GLN A 143 -11.00 15.05 -15.16
N ILE A 144 -9.89 14.42 -14.74
CA ILE A 144 -8.58 15.11 -14.71
C ILE A 144 -7.95 15.23 -16.12
N ARG A 145 -8.36 14.41 -17.09
CA ARG A 145 -7.99 14.62 -18.51
C ARG A 145 -8.59 15.91 -19.11
N ASN A 146 -9.57 16.54 -18.45
CA ASN A 146 -10.22 17.76 -18.93
C ASN A 146 -9.90 19.01 -18.10
N TYR A 147 -9.06 18.93 -17.05
CA TYR A 147 -8.74 20.08 -16.20
C TYR A 147 -7.42 20.80 -16.54
N SER A 148 -6.70 20.35 -17.57
CA SER A 148 -5.63 21.15 -18.18
C SER A 148 -6.24 22.09 -19.24
N ASN A 149 -6.89 23.18 -18.81
CA ASN A 149 -6.87 24.51 -19.48
C ASN A 149 -7.95 25.53 -19.05
N GLU A 150 -8.78 25.28 -18.05
CA GLU A 150 -9.70 26.34 -17.58
C GLU A 150 -9.56 26.62 -16.09
N SER A 151 -8.97 27.78 -15.79
CA SER A 151 -9.01 28.44 -14.49
C SER A 151 -10.46 28.74 -14.11
N VAL A 152 -11.08 27.87 -13.33
CA VAL A 152 -12.38 28.17 -12.71
C VAL A 152 -12.12 29.09 -11.52
N SER A 153 -12.33 30.39 -11.75
CA SER A 153 -12.45 31.40 -10.70
C SER A 153 -13.70 31.09 -9.88
N ILE A 154 -13.52 30.62 -8.64
CA ILE A 154 -14.59 30.57 -7.64
C ILE A 154 -14.76 32.01 -7.15
N LYS A 155 -15.64 32.77 -7.80
CA LYS A 155 -16.18 33.99 -7.20
C LYS A 155 -17.32 33.60 -6.28
N GLU A 156 -17.13 33.98 -5.02
CA GLU A 156 -18.03 33.88 -3.89
C GLU A 156 -19.46 34.34 -4.25
N LYS A 157 -20.44 33.49 -3.94
CA LYS A 157 -21.79 33.93 -3.56
C LYS A 157 -21.98 33.57 -2.08
N LEU A 158 -21.62 34.51 -1.22
CA LEU A 158 -22.24 34.77 0.07
C LEU A 158 -22.61 36.25 0.10
#